data_AF-R7AVU1-F1
#
_entry.id   AF-R7AVU1-F1
#
_cell.length_a   1.000
_cell.length_b   1.000
_cell.length_c   1.000
_cell.angle_alpha   90.00
_cell.angle_beta   90.00
_cell.angle_gamma   90.00
#
_symmetry.space_group_name_H-M   'P 1'
#
loop_
_entity.id
_entity.type
_entity.pdbx_description
1 polymer ?
#
loop_
_entity_poly.entity_id
_entity_poly.type
_entity_poly.pdbx_seq_one_letter_code
_entity_poly.pdbx_strand_id
1 'polypeptide(L)' 'MKDVERKNKVSIERVREEFSLLGIDDRIVELDASSATVELAAKALGCEPKNIAK' A
#
# COMPACT_ATOMS: atom_id res chain seq x y z
N MET A 1 0.44 -22.40 -12.80
CA MET A 1 -0.90 -22.20 -12.18
C MET A 1 -0.86 -21.18 -11.05
N LYS A 2 0.06 -21.27 -10.07
CA LYS A 2 0.15 -20.33 -8.93
C LYS A 2 0.41 -18.86 -9.32
N ASP A 3 1.18 -18.61 -10.38
CA ASP A 3 1.49 -17.22 -10.82
C ASP A 3 0.29 -16.50 -11.45
N VAL A 4 -0.64 -17.25 -12.05
CA VAL A 4 -1.87 -16.70 -12.62
C VAL A 4 -2.81 -16.24 -11.50
N GLU A 5 -2.92 -17.05 -10.45
CA GLU A 5 -3.72 -16.74 -9.26
C GLU A 5 -3.15 -15.54 -8.49
N ARG A 6 -1.82 -15.45 -8.33
CA ARG A 6 -1.16 -14.26 -7.76
C ARG A 6 -1.42 -12.98 -8.58
N LYS A 7 -1.52 -13.08 -9.91
CA LYS A 7 -1.81 -11.91 -10.77
C LYS A 7 -3.25 -11.39 -10.64
N ASN A 8 -4.20 -12.25 -10.26
CA ASN A 8 -5.62 -11.88 -10.17
C ASN A 8 -6.02 -11.27 -8.81
N LYS A 9 -5.15 -11.30 -7.80
CA LYS A 9 -5.40 -10.62 -6.53
C LYS A 9 -5.31 -9.11 -6.67
N VAL A 10 -6.12 -8.40 -5.87
CA VAL A 10 -6.04 -6.94 -5.78
C VAL A 10 -4.65 -6.56 -5.26
N SER A 11 -4.05 -5.49 -5.79
CA SER A 11 -2.68 -5.10 -5.48
C SER A 11 -2.40 -4.97 -3.98
N ILE A 12 -3.37 -4.49 -3.20
CA ILE A 12 -3.23 -4.34 -1.75
C ILE A 12 -3.10 -5.69 -1.03
N GLU A 13 -3.86 -6.71 -1.44
CA GLU A 13 -3.81 -8.06 -0.85
C GLU A 13 -2.44 -8.69 -1.07
N ARG A 14 -1.85 -8.48 -2.26
CA ARG A 14 -0.51 -8.97 -2.58
C ARG A 14 0.55 -8.34 -1.66
N VAL A 15 0.45 -7.03 -1.42
CA VAL A 15 1.38 -6.34 -0.51
C VAL A 15 1.19 -6.83 0.93
N ARG A 16 -0.05 -7.01 1.39
CA ARG A 16 -0.35 -7.57 2.73
C ARG A 16 0.27 -8.96 2.91
N GLU A 17 0.17 -9.84 1.92
CA GLU A 17 0.77 -11.18 2.00
C GLU A 17 2.29 -11.12 2.12
N GLU A 18 2.96 -10.32 1.28
CA GLU A 18 4.42 -10.18 1.35
C GLU A 18 4.87 -9.52 2.68
N PHE A 19 4.10 -8.56 3.19
CA PHE A 19 4.41 -7.86 4.45
C PHE A 19 4.10 -8.72 5.69
N SER A 20 3.16 -9.67 5.59
CA SER A 20 2.86 -10.61 6.68
C SER A 20 4.03 -11.52 7.01
N LEU A 21 4.88 -11.83 6.02
CA LEU A 21 6.12 -12.59 6.21
C LEU A 21 7.13 -11.85 7.10
N LEU A 22 7.02 -10.52 7.17
CA LEU A 22 7.83 -9.65 8.01
C LEU A 22 7.10 -9.28 9.32
N GLY A 23 5.83 -9.67 9.49
CA GLY A 23 5.01 -9.32 10.65
C GLY A 23 4.69 -7.82 10.74
N ILE A 24 4.54 -7.13 9.61
CA ILE A 24 4.26 -5.68 9.54
C ILE A 24 3.00 -5.34 8.75
N ASP A 25 2.20 -6.34 8.36
CA ASP A 25 0.98 -6.15 7.57
C ASP A 25 -0.11 -5.37 8.34
N ASP A 26 -0.07 -5.41 9.67
CA ASP A 26 -0.89 -4.62 10.59
C ASP A 26 -0.65 -3.11 10.48
N ARG A 27 0.49 -2.69 9.90
CA ARG A 27 0.83 -1.28 9.65
C ARG A 27 0.25 -0.73 8.35
N ILE A 28 -0.34 -1.57 7.50
CA ILE A 28 -0.94 -1.14 6.22
C ILE A 28 -2.33 -0.55 6.47
N VAL A 29 -2.48 0.73 6.13
CA VAL A 29 -3.73 1.49 6.25
C VAL A 29 -4.29 1.76 4.85
N GLU A 30 -5.57 1.45 4.65
CA GLU A 30 -6.32 1.82 3.45
C GLU A 30 -7.04 3.13 3.69
N LEU A 31 -6.91 4.07 2.75
CA LEU A 31 -7.47 5.41 2.83
C LEU A 31 -8.59 5.55 1.80
N ASP A 32 -9.68 6.22 2.19
CA ASP A 32 -10.74 6.59 1.25
C ASP A 32 -10.30 7.71 0.28
N ALA A 33 -9.22 8.42 0.63
CA ALA A 33 -8.63 9.48 -0.19
C ALA A 33 -7.61 8.92 -1.21
N SER A 34 -7.53 9.57 -2.37
CA SER A 34 -6.56 9.19 -3.41
C SER A 34 -5.10 9.39 -2.96
N SER A 35 -4.23 8.48 -3.36
CA SER A 35 -2.77 8.52 -3.11
C SER A 35 -1.94 8.56 -4.40
N ALA A 36 -2.54 9.00 -5.52
CA ALA A 36 -1.91 8.92 -6.85
C ALA A 36 -0.68 9.83 -7.03
N THR A 37 -0.52 10.85 -6.20
CA THR A 37 0.68 11.72 -6.17
C THR A 37 1.20 11.88 -4.75
N VAL A 38 2.46 12.32 -4.63
CA VAL A 38 3.10 12.60 -3.33
C VAL A 38 2.28 13.60 -2.53
N GLU A 39 1.79 14.65 -3.18
CA GLU A 39 1.00 15.71 -2.55
C GLU A 39 -0.36 15.20 -2.05
N LEU A 40 -1.02 14.33 -2.84
CA LEU A 40 -2.29 13.72 -2.43
C LEU A 40 -2.11 12.77 -1.23
N ALA A 41 -1.09 11.91 -1.27
CA ALA A 41 -0.78 10.99 -0.18
C ALA A 41 -0.35 11.72 1.10
N ALA A 42 0.53 12.72 0.99
CA ALA A 42 0.99 13.54 2.11
C ALA A 42 -0.17 14.28 2.78
N LYS A 43 -1.09 14.84 1.98
CA LYS A 43 -2.31 15.48 2.48
C LYS A 43 -3.23 14.48 3.18
N ALA A 44 -3.43 13.30 2.62
CA ALA A 44 -4.29 12.27 3.21
C ALA A 44 -3.75 11.75 4.55
N LEU A 45 -2.42 11.68 4.70
CA LEU A 45 -1.73 11.21 5.91
C LEU A 45 -1.35 12.33 6.89
N GLY A 46 -1.54 13.60 6.52
CA GLY A 46 -1.16 14.75 7.37
C GLY A 46 0.35 14.86 7.62
N CYS A 47 1.18 14.47 6.65
CA CYS A 47 2.64 14.47 6.79
C CYS A 47 3.33 15.37 5.76
N GLU A 48 4.63 15.63 5.94
CA GLU A 48 5.41 16.35 4.93
C GLU A 48 5.62 15.50 3.66
N PRO A 49 5.61 16.09 2.45
CA PRO A 49 5.80 15.37 1.18
C PRO A 49 7.05 14.48 1.11
N LYS A 50 8.16 14.91 1.73
CA LYS A 50 9.43 14.16 1.77
C LYS A 50 9.34 12.82 2.52
N ASN A 51 8.26 12.60 3.28
CA ASN A 51 8.00 11.33 3.97
C ASN A 51 7.24 10.32 3.10
N ILE A 52 6.80 10.69 1.89
CA ILE A 52 6.16 9.79 0.93
C ILE A 52 7.22 9.25 -0.04
N ALA A 53 7.41 7.93 -0.03
CA ALA A 53 8.24 7.26 -1.03
C ALA A 53 7.49 7.16 -2.37
N LYS A 54 8.19 7.45 -3.48
CA LYS A 54 7.67 7.31 -4.85
C LYS A 54 8.68 6.59 -5.73
#